data_AF-A0A2E8D1E8-F1
#
_entry.id   AF-A0A2E8D1E8-F1
#
_cell.length_a   1.000
_cell.length_b   1.000
_cell.length_c   1.000
_cell.angle_alpha   90.00
_cell.angle_beta   90.00
_cell.angle_gamma   90.00
#
_symmetry.space_group_name_H-M   'P 1'
#
loop_
_entity.id
_entity.type
_entity.pdbx_description
1 polymer ?
#
loop_
_entity_poly.entity_id
_entity_poly.type
_entity_poly.pdbx_seq_one_letter_code
_entity_poly.pdbx_strand_id
1 'polypeptide(L)'
;MHSRRVAGRQLTFAFSARLHRGNLLLGDDATGSQWSQLGLRAVKGELQETPLTILPTVQTTWRHWRELYPDTDVIEPADENELPYSYLPEASSVEIEQITFVLGVQSPAIKAYSMPLQHLK
;
A
#
# COMPACT_ATOMS: atom_id res chain seq x y z
N MET A 1 -0.39 5.30 -2.49
CA MET A 1 0.58 4.65 -1.56
C MET A 1 1.85 5.48 -1.46
N HIS A 2 2.73 5.24 -0.47
CA HIS A 2 4.02 5.93 -0.34
C HIS A 2 5.18 4.95 -0.14
N SER A 3 6.40 5.38 -0.49
CA SER A 3 7.62 4.60 -0.38
C SER A 3 8.02 4.42 1.08
N ARG A 4 8.43 3.20 1.45
CA ARG A 4 9.12 2.92 2.73
C ARG A 4 10.61 3.22 2.70
N ARG A 5 11.16 3.57 1.53
CA ARG A 5 12.55 4.04 1.39
C ARG A 5 12.59 5.55 1.53
N VAL A 6 13.19 6.02 2.60
CA VAL A 6 13.29 7.45 2.94
C VAL A 6 14.70 7.75 3.44
N ALA A 7 15.31 8.84 2.95
CA ALA A 7 16.68 9.23 3.32
C ALA A 7 17.72 8.08 3.22
N GLY A 8 17.61 7.24 2.18
CA GLY A 8 18.51 6.08 1.98
C GLY A 8 18.24 4.88 2.91
N ARG A 9 17.30 4.99 3.85
CA ARG A 9 16.93 3.94 4.81
C ARG A 9 15.62 3.28 4.39
N GLN A 10 15.47 1.99 4.69
CA GLN A 10 14.19 1.30 4.61
C GLN A 10 13.53 1.34 5.99
N LEU A 11 12.39 2.03 6.08
CA LEU A 11 11.62 2.24 7.30
C LEU A 11 10.49 1.21 7.44
N THR A 12 10.01 1.04 8.67
CA THR A 12 8.81 0.24 8.97
C THR A 12 7.76 1.17 9.56
N PHE A 13 6.68 1.39 8.80
CA PHE A 13 5.58 2.21 9.26
C PHE A 13 4.52 1.38 9.97
N ALA A 14 4.07 1.88 11.12
CA ALA A 14 2.89 1.39 11.82
C ALA A 14 1.94 2.56 12.09
N PHE A 15 0.66 2.30 12.32
CA PHE A 15 -0.24 3.35 12.79
C PHE A 15 0.21 3.79 14.18
N SER A 16 0.55 5.06 14.32
CA SER A 16 0.73 5.63 15.65
C SER A 16 -0.65 5.93 16.23
N ALA A 17 -0.83 5.70 17.54
CA ALA A 17 -2.03 6.11 18.27
C ALA A 17 -2.12 7.64 18.46
N ARG A 18 -1.60 8.42 17.50
CA ARG A 18 -1.45 9.87 17.56
C ARG A 18 -2.11 10.50 16.33
N LEU A 19 -2.67 11.69 16.56
CA LEU A 19 -3.34 12.47 15.54
C LEU A 19 -2.58 13.76 15.27
N HIS A 20 -2.57 14.18 14.01
CA HIS A 20 -2.16 15.51 13.59
C HIS A 20 -3.28 16.15 12.79
N ARG A 21 -3.82 17.27 13.28
CA ARG A 21 -4.98 17.95 12.67
C ARG A 21 -6.13 16.96 12.38
N GLY A 22 -6.45 16.12 13.36
CA GLY A 22 -7.52 15.12 13.26
C GLY A 22 -7.20 13.87 12.42
N ASN A 23 -6.00 13.74 11.86
CA ASN A 23 -5.62 12.60 11.01
C ASN A 23 -4.59 11.71 11.69
N LEU A 24 -4.72 10.39 11.52
CA LEU A 24 -3.76 9.42 12.03
C LEU A 24 -2.37 9.65 11.42
N LEU A 25 -1.36 9.58 12.29
CA LEU A 25 0.04 9.59 11.88
C LEU A 25 0.56 8.16 11.77
N LEU A 26 1.46 7.94 10.83
CA LEU A 26 2.32 6.75 10.87
C LEU A 26 3.47 6.99 11.82
N GLY A 27 3.86 5.98 12.58
CA GLY A 27 5.11 5.94 13.35
C GLY A 27 6.13 5.03 12.69
N ASP A 28 7.41 5.38 12.84
CA ASP A 28 8.55 4.49 12.61
C ASP A 28 9.37 4.45 13.91
N ASP A 29 9.49 3.26 14.51
CA ASP A 29 10.16 3.10 15.81
C ASP A 29 11.69 3.22 15.70
N ALA A 30 12.26 2.90 14.53
CA ALA A 30 13.71 2.95 14.31
C ALA A 30 14.29 4.36 14.37
N THR A 31 13.48 5.38 14.06
CA THR A 31 13.86 6.80 14.05
C THR A 31 13.02 7.65 15.01
N GLY A 32 12.03 7.05 15.67
CA GLY A 32 11.04 7.74 16.48
C GLY A 32 10.21 8.77 15.70
N SER A 33 10.20 8.67 14.36
CA SER A 33 9.58 9.68 13.49
C SER A 33 8.09 9.44 13.32
N GLN A 34 7.33 10.52 13.25
CA GLN A 34 5.89 10.51 13.00
C GLN A 34 5.59 11.18 11.66
N TRP A 35 4.75 10.56 10.85
CA TRP A 35 4.56 10.93 9.45
C TRP A 35 3.10 11.21 9.14
N SER A 36 2.87 12.37 8.52
CA SER A 36 1.57 12.70 7.96
C SER A 36 1.48 12.12 6.55
N GLN A 37 0.58 11.15 6.35
CA GLN A 37 0.31 10.60 5.01
C GLN A 37 -0.28 11.67 4.09
N LEU A 38 -1.22 12.49 4.58
CA LEU A 38 -1.81 13.59 3.81
C LEU A 38 -0.81 14.71 3.54
N GLY A 39 0.00 15.05 4.54
CA GLY A 39 1.02 16.08 4.44
C GLY A 39 2.27 15.66 3.67
N LEU A 40 2.40 14.37 3.34
CA LEU A 40 3.53 13.74 2.65
C LEU A 40 4.89 14.04 3.29
N ARG A 41 4.95 14.08 4.62
CA ARG A 41 6.20 14.39 5.34
C ARG A 41 6.20 13.89 6.78
N ALA A 42 7.40 13.75 7.34
CA ALA A 42 7.57 13.62 8.79
C ALA A 42 7.22 14.94 9.49
N VAL A 43 6.34 14.88 10.48
CA VAL A 43 5.92 16.04 11.29
C VAL A 43 6.68 16.12 12.61
N LYS A 44 7.36 15.05 13.03
CA LYS A 44 8.15 14.98 14.28
C LYS A 44 9.19 13.85 14.20
N GLY A 45 10.27 13.97 14.96
CA GLY A 45 11.28 12.93 15.17
C GLY A 45 12.57 13.21 14.41
N GLU A 46 13.47 12.21 14.35
CA GLU A 46 14.78 12.33 13.70
C GLU A 46 14.67 12.82 12.25
N LEU A 47 13.64 12.37 11.53
CA LEU A 47 13.45 12.67 10.12
C LEU A 47 12.49 13.83 9.86
N GLN A 48 12.23 14.71 10.84
CA GLN A 48 11.28 15.83 10.68
C GLN A 48 11.49 16.64 9.38
N GLU A 49 10.39 17.08 8.77
CA GLU A 49 10.30 17.74 7.45
C GLU A 49 10.73 16.89 6.24
N THR A 50 11.25 15.67 6.45
CA THR A 50 11.61 14.78 5.34
C THR A 50 10.36 14.38 4.55
N PRO A 51 10.36 14.52 3.21
CA PRO A 51 9.20 14.20 2.39
C PRO A 51 9.00 12.69 2.22
N LEU A 52 7.74 12.28 2.12
CA LEU A 52 7.35 10.96 1.65
C LEU A 52 7.21 10.96 0.13
N THR A 53 7.80 9.97 -0.52
CA THR A 53 7.63 9.77 -1.97
C THR A 53 6.34 9.00 -2.21
N ILE A 54 5.43 9.54 -3.02
CA ILE A 54 4.25 8.81 -3.49
C ILE A 54 4.70 7.72 -4.46
N LEU A 55 4.18 6.51 -4.27
CA LEU A 55 4.34 5.45 -5.25
C LEU A 55 3.19 5.53 -6.25
N PRO A 56 3.48 5.45 -7.57
CA PRO A 56 2.45 5.26 -8.57
C PRO A 56 1.61 4.04 -8.21
N THR A 57 0.29 4.23 -8.23
CA THR A 57 -0.66 3.17 -7.93
C THR A 57 -1.87 3.25 -8.85
N VAL A 58 -2.42 2.08 -9.18
CA VAL A 58 -3.67 1.97 -9.92
C VAL A 58 -4.74 1.49 -8.95
N GLN A 59 -5.90 2.14 -9.01
CA GLN A 59 -7.13 1.67 -8.38
C GLN A 59 -7.99 1.03 -9.46
N THR A 60 -8.31 -0.25 -9.32
CA THR A 60 -9.08 -1.00 -10.32
C THR A 60 -9.88 -2.13 -9.68
N THR A 61 -10.79 -2.73 -10.44
CA THR A 61 -11.56 -3.91 -10.02
C THR A 61 -10.80 -5.20 -10.32
N TRP A 62 -11.14 -6.27 -9.60
CA TRP A 62 -10.56 -7.59 -9.87
C TRP A 62 -10.86 -8.08 -11.29
N ARG A 63 -12.08 -7.85 -11.78
CA ARG A 63 -12.46 -8.17 -13.16
C ARG A 63 -11.50 -7.54 -14.16
N HIS A 64 -11.37 -6.21 -14.09
CA HIS A 64 -10.57 -5.46 -15.05
C HIS A 64 -9.09 -5.82 -14.93
N TRP A 65 -8.62 -6.08 -13.72
CA TRP A 65 -7.26 -6.56 -13.50
C TRP A 65 -7.00 -7.91 -14.19
N ARG A 66 -7.89 -8.89 -14.02
CA ARG A 66 -7.75 -10.21 -14.65
C ARG A 66 -7.85 -10.18 -16.16
N GLU A 67 -8.67 -9.30 -16.73
CA GLU A 67 -8.73 -9.07 -18.17
C GLU A 67 -7.38 -8.60 -18.72
N LEU A 68 -6.70 -7.72 -17.99
CA LEU A 68 -5.38 -7.18 -18.38
C LEU A 68 -4.22 -8.14 -18.07
N TYR A 69 -4.32 -8.90 -16.98
CA TYR A 69 -3.25 -9.76 -16.46
C TYR A 69 -3.79 -11.14 -16.07
N PRO A 70 -4.17 -11.97 -17.07
CA PRO A 70 -4.80 -13.26 -16.84
C PRO A 70 -3.90 -14.27 -16.12
N ASP A 71 -2.58 -14.10 -16.22
CA ASP A 71 -1.57 -14.96 -15.58
C ASP A 71 -1.20 -14.47 -14.16
N THR A 72 -2.01 -13.61 -13.55
CA THR A 72 -1.78 -13.15 -12.16
C THR A 72 -2.04 -14.30 -11.19
N ASP A 73 -1.01 -14.67 -10.42
CA ASP A 73 -1.17 -15.58 -9.29
C ASP A 73 -1.78 -14.84 -8.08
N VAL A 74 -2.71 -15.50 -7.38
CA VAL A 74 -3.28 -15.03 -6.12
C VAL A 74 -2.96 -16.00 -5.00
N ILE A 75 -2.78 -15.48 -3.78
CA ILE A 75 -2.58 -16.30 -2.59
C ILE A 75 -3.95 -16.79 -2.12
N GLU A 76 -4.13 -18.10 -2.05
CA GLU A 76 -5.28 -18.72 -1.40
C GLU A 76 -5.06 -18.73 0.13
N PRO A 77 -6.07 -18.38 0.95
CA PRO A 77 -5.97 -18.52 2.40
C PRO A 77 -5.73 -19.97 2.80
N ALA A 78 -4.87 -20.21 3.79
CA ALA A 78 -4.58 -21.57 4.26
C ALA A 78 -5.77 -22.21 5.01
N ASP A 79 -6.61 -21.40 5.66
CA ASP A 79 -7.87 -21.78 6.30
C ASP A 79 -8.86 -20.62 6.16
N GLU A 80 -10.09 -20.94 5.75
CA GLU A 80 -11.20 -19.98 5.63
C GLU A 80 -11.57 -19.33 6.97
N ASN A 81 -11.27 -19.99 8.09
CA ASN A 81 -11.53 -19.51 9.45
C ASN A 81 -10.41 -18.62 10.01
N GLU A 82 -9.27 -18.51 9.34
CA GLU A 82 -8.12 -17.71 9.78
C GLU A 82 -8.04 -16.33 9.13
N LEU A 83 -9.03 -15.95 8.31
CA LEU A 83 -9.07 -14.63 7.69
C LEU A 83 -9.25 -13.53 8.76
N PRO A 84 -8.26 -12.62 8.96
CA PRO A 84 -8.36 -11.54 9.94
C PRO A 84 -9.37 -10.44 9.55
N TYR A 85 -10.06 -10.61 8.43
CA TYR A 85 -11.07 -9.70 7.88
C TYR A 85 -12.43 -10.39 7.68
N SER A 86 -12.83 -11.27 8.59
CA SER A 86 -14.19 -11.86 8.63
C SER A 86 -15.30 -10.87 9.05
N TYR A 87 -15.01 -9.57 9.12
CA TYR A 87 -15.91 -8.57 9.71
C TYR A 87 -16.59 -7.66 8.68
N LEU A 88 -17.30 -8.24 7.69
CA LEU A 88 -18.32 -7.52 6.94
C LEU A 88 -19.42 -8.50 6.48
N PRO A 89 -20.50 -8.72 7.25
CA PRO A 89 -21.63 -9.53 6.81
C PRO A 89 -22.33 -8.97 5.56
N GLU A 90 -22.10 -7.71 5.18
CA GLU A 90 -22.57 -7.13 3.92
C GLU A 90 -21.59 -7.32 2.75
N ALA A 91 -20.29 -7.54 3.01
CA ALA A 91 -19.29 -7.73 1.96
C ALA A 91 -19.27 -9.17 1.40
N SER A 92 -19.89 -10.13 2.08
CA SER A 92 -20.18 -11.46 1.51
C SER A 92 -21.12 -11.39 0.30
N SER A 93 -21.77 -10.23 0.08
CA SER A 93 -22.65 -9.95 -1.07
C SER A 93 -21.93 -9.19 -2.19
N VAL A 94 -20.72 -8.68 -1.95
CA VAL A 94 -19.92 -8.02 -2.99
C VAL A 94 -19.28 -9.14 -3.79
N GLU A 95 -19.77 -9.37 -5.01
CA GLU A 95 -19.07 -10.24 -5.96
C GLU A 95 -17.60 -9.80 -6.00
N ILE A 96 -16.67 -10.73 -5.79
CA ILE A 96 -15.22 -10.48 -5.75
C ILE A 96 -14.78 -9.63 -6.96
N GLU A 97 -15.48 -9.78 -8.09
CA GLU A 97 -15.36 -9.03 -9.34
C GLU A 97 -15.46 -7.50 -9.19
N GLN A 98 -16.15 -6.98 -8.16
CA GLN A 98 -16.31 -5.54 -7.90
C GLN A 98 -15.36 -5.02 -6.81
N ILE A 99 -14.58 -5.88 -6.17
CA ILE A 99 -13.61 -5.47 -5.15
C ILE A 99 -12.55 -4.59 -5.81
N THR A 100 -12.37 -3.42 -5.23
CA THR A 100 -11.37 -2.45 -5.65
C THR A 100 -10.15 -2.53 -4.74
N PHE A 101 -8.97 -2.59 -5.34
CA PHE A 101 -7.71 -2.65 -4.60
C PHE A 101 -6.67 -1.71 -5.21
N VAL A 102 -5.69 -1.33 -4.40
CA VAL A 102 -4.62 -0.41 -4.79
C VAL A 102 -3.36 -1.21 -5.02
N LEU A 103 -2.91 -1.28 -6.27
CA LEU A 103 -1.66 -1.94 -6.62
C LEU A 103 -0.53 -0.93 -6.75
N GLY A 104 0.61 -1.24 -6.14
CA GLY A 104 1.87 -0.55 -6.41
C GLY A 104 2.42 -0.98 -7.76
N VAL A 105 2.81 -0.02 -8.60
CA VAL A 105 3.32 -0.28 -9.96
C VAL A 105 4.71 -0.97 -9.95
N GLN A 106 5.27 -1.27 -8.77
CA GLN A 106 6.49 -2.08 -8.58
C GLN A 106 6.23 -3.37 -7.79
N SER A 107 5.26 -4.20 -8.18
CA SER A 107 5.03 -5.51 -7.53
C SER A 107 5.55 -6.68 -8.35
N PRO A 108 6.54 -7.43 -7.81
CA PRO A 108 7.00 -8.69 -8.35
C PRO A 108 6.06 -9.90 -8.41
N ALA A 109 4.96 -9.87 -7.67
CA ALA A 109 3.97 -10.95 -7.71
C ALA A 109 2.92 -10.76 -8.83
N ILE A 110 3.09 -9.70 -9.62
CA ILE A 110 2.59 -9.53 -10.99
C ILE A 110 3.88 -9.44 -11.84
N LYS A 111 4.47 -10.60 -12.14
CA LYS A 111 5.86 -10.83 -12.60
C LYS A 111 6.83 -9.63 -12.51
N ALA A 112 7.44 -9.54 -11.36
CA ALA A 112 8.74 -8.96 -11.05
C ALA A 112 9.88 -9.62 -11.77
N TYR A 113 10.13 -9.24 -13.01
CA TYR A 113 11.51 -9.25 -13.52
C TYR A 113 11.72 -8.09 -14.49
N SER A 114 12.48 -7.11 -14.01
CA SER A 114 13.37 -6.17 -14.70
C SER A 114 13.29 -6.09 -16.24
N MET A 115 12.90 -4.93 -16.80
CA MET A 115 13.54 -4.31 -17.99
C MET A 115 13.03 -2.88 -18.29
N PRO A 116 13.79 -2.07 -19.08
CA PRO A 116 13.76 -0.61 -19.01
C PRO A 116 12.64 0.04 -19.83
N LEU A 117 12.12 1.15 -19.28
CA LEU A 117 11.18 2.07 -19.92
C LEU A 117 11.80 2.69 -21.17
N GLN A 118 11.52 2.10 -22.33
CA GLN A 118 11.68 2.76 -23.62
C GLN A 118 10.38 2.54 -24.38
N HIS A 119 9.79 3.64 -24.85
CA HIS A 119 8.55 3.72 -25.64
C HIS A 119 7.23 3.82 -24.85
N LEU A 120 6.95 5.02 -24.35
CA LEU A 120 5.59 5.57 -24.33
C LEU A 120 5.67 7.00 -24.91
N LYS A 121 5.08 7.19 -26.09
CA LYS A 121 4.69 8.49 -26.64
C LYS A 121 3.25 8.75 -26.26
#